data_AF-A0A7X7GZK9-F1
#
_entry.id   AF-A0A7X7GZK9-F1
#
_cell.length_a   1.000
_cell.length_b   1.000
_cell.length_c   1.000
_cell.angle_alpha   90.00
_cell.angle_beta   90.00
_cell.angle_gamma   90.00
#
_symmetry.space_group_name_H-M   'P 1'
#
loop_
_entity.id
_entity.type
_entity.pdbx_description
1 polymer ?
#
loop_
_entity_poly.entity_id
_entity_poly.type
_entity_poly.pdbx_seq_one_letter_code
_entity_poly.pdbx_strand_id
1 'polypeptide(L)' 'ILVSKDESIYEKAPIGKVINTVGAGDALLAGFLASYTKSPDLKAALQQGIKCASKVVFTGYI' A
#
# COMPACT_ATOMS: atom_id res chain seq x y z
N ILE A 1 -0.26 2.85 -8.71
CA ILE A 1 -1.49 3.07 -9.51
C ILE A 1 -2.49 1.98 -9.15
N LEU A 2 -3.76 2.32 -9.01
CA LEU A 2 -4.88 1.38 -8.96
C LEU A 2 -5.80 1.70 -10.12
N VAL A 3 -6.20 0.69 -10.89
CA VAL A 3 -7.07 0.85 -12.05
C VAL A 3 -8.31 -0.01 -11.82
N SER A 4 -9.48 0.59 -11.97
CA SER A 4 -10.77 -0.08 -11.97
C SER A 4 -11.49 0.17 -13.29
N LYS A 5 -12.72 -0.34 -13.42
CA LYS A 5 -13.57 -0.06 -14.58
C LYS A 5 -13.87 1.43 -14.73
N ASP A 6 -14.03 2.12 -13.62
CA ASP A 6 -14.62 3.46 -13.58
C ASP A 6 -13.57 4.55 -13.31
N GLU A 7 -12.41 4.21 -12.73
CA GLU A 7 -11.39 5.18 -12.38
C GLU A 7 -9.95 4.64 -12.39
N SER A 8 -9.00 5.57 -12.39
CA SER A 8 -7.57 5.31 -12.19
C SER A 8 -7.02 6.22 -11.10
N ILE A 9 -6.50 5.61 -10.04
CA ILE A 9 -5.99 6.31 -8.87
C ILE A 9 -4.46 6.24 -8.85
N TYR A 10 -3.82 7.41 -8.76
CA TYR A 10 -2.38 7.56 -8.66
C TYR A 10 -2.02 8.09 -7.28
N GLU A 11 -1.26 7.29 -6.54
CA GLU A 11 -0.68 7.67 -5.25
C GLU A 11 0.83 7.56 -5.35
N LYS A 12 1.53 8.55 -4.79
CA LYS A 12 3.00 8.56 -4.79
C LYS A 12 3.50 7.61 -3.71
N ALA A 13 4.45 6.76 -4.08
CA ALA A 13 5.23 6.05 -3.07
C ALA A 13 6.06 7.06 -2.27
N PRO A 14 6.14 6.94 -0.95
CA PRO A 14 7.07 7.74 -0.16
C PRO A 14 8.51 7.46 -0.59
N ILE A 15 9.37 8.46 -0.45
CA ILE A 15 10.79 8.39 -0.83
C ILE A 15 11.60 8.24 0.45
N GLY A 16 12.47 7.24 0.49
CA GLY A 16 13.30 6.94 1.64
C GLY A 16 14.40 5.94 1.31
N LYS A 17 15.29 5.68 2.27
CA LYS A 17 16.34 4.67 2.12
C LYS A 17 15.70 3.28 2.12
N VAL A 18 15.88 2.54 1.04
CA VAL A 18 15.44 1.14 0.94
C VAL A 18 16.33 0.28 1.84
N ILE A 19 15.71 -0.44 2.77
CA ILE A 19 16.37 -1.40 3.68
C ILE A 19 16.06 -2.83 3.26
N ASN A 20 14.79 -3.18 3.06
CA ASN A 20 14.37 -4.54 2.70
C ASN A 20 13.07 -4.51 1.88
N THR A 21 13.05 -5.17 0.73
CA THR A 21 11.86 -5.23 -0.14
C THR A 21 11.05 -6.51 -0.02
N VAL A 22 11.59 -7.54 0.64
CA VAL A 22 10.92 -8.84 0.81
C VAL A 22 9.65 -8.65 1.63
N GLY A 23 8.52 -9.13 1.11
CA GLY A 23 7.21 -9.01 1.77
C GLY A 23 6.53 -7.64 1.64
N ALA A 24 7.14 -6.65 0.97
CA ALA A 24 6.50 -5.34 0.78
C ALA A 24 5.19 -5.43 -0.04
N GLY A 25 5.11 -6.37 -0.99
CA GLY A 25 3.90 -6.64 -1.77
C GLY A 25 2.79 -7.27 -0.93
N ASP A 26 3.13 -8.24 -0.08
CA ASP A 26 2.15 -8.88 0.83
C ASP A 26 1.63 -7.88 1.86
N ALA A 27 2.52 -7.05 2.43
CA ALA A 27 2.14 -5.97 3.33
C ALA A 27 1.25 -4.92 2.65
N LEU A 28 1.51 -4.62 1.36
CA LEU A 28 0.65 -3.75 0.57
C LEU A 28 -0.77 -4.32 0.47
N LEU A 29 -0.89 -5.60 0.10
CA LEU A 29 -2.17 -6.27 -0.07
C LEU A 29 -2.92 -6.39 1.26
N ALA A 30 -2.22 -6.74 2.34
CA ALA A 30 -2.77 -6.84 3.68
C ALA A 30 -3.31 -5.48 4.17
N GLY A 31 -2.54 -4.41 4.01
CA GLY A 31 -2.96 -3.05 4.35
C GLY A 31 -4.14 -2.58 3.52
N PHE A 32 -4.13 -2.88 2.22
CA PHE A 32 -5.24 -2.58 1.31
C PHE A 32 -6.53 -3.27 1.75
N LEU A 33 -6.51 -4.59 1.91
CA LEU A 33 -7.68 -5.38 2.29
C LEU A 33 -8.21 -5.00 3.68
N ALA A 34 -7.32 -4.75 4.64
CA ALA A 34 -7.71 -4.36 5.99
C ALA A 34 -8.44 -3.00 6.03
N SER A 35 -8.09 -2.08 5.12
CA SER A 35 -8.79 -0.80 4.95
C SER A 35 -10.10 -0.99 4.18
N TYR A 36 -10.04 -1.70 3.05
CA TYR A 36 -11.18 -1.89 2.14
C TYR A 36 -12.34 -2.64 2.77
N THR A 37 -12.06 -3.63 3.61
CA THR A 37 -13.08 -4.39 4.34
C THR A 37 -13.83 -3.56 5.39
N LYS A 38 -13.22 -2.48 5.89
CA LYS A 38 -13.87 -1.53 6.81
C LYS A 38 -14.67 -0.47 6.07
N SER A 39 -14.14 0.01 4.95
CA SER A 39 -14.78 0.99 4.08
C SER A 39 -14.33 0.75 2.64
N PRO A 40 -15.24 0.56 1.67
CA PRO A 40 -14.90 0.25 0.29
C PRO A 40 -14.37 1.47 -0.51
N ASP A 41 -13.65 2.39 0.14
CA ASP A 41 -12.95 3.50 -0.49
C ASP A 41 -11.61 3.03 -1.07
N LEU A 42 -11.54 2.94 -2.39
CA LEU A 42 -10.36 2.46 -3.13
C LEU A 42 -9.12 3.34 -2.91
N LYS A 43 -9.29 4.65 -2.76
CA LYS A 43 -8.18 5.58 -2.54
C LYS A 43 -7.63 5.39 -1.14
N ALA A 44 -8.49 5.36 -0.13
CA ALA A 44 -8.08 5.12 1.25
C ALA A 44 -7.42 3.75 1.41
N ALA A 45 -7.93 2.72 0.72
CA ALA A 45 -7.33 1.39 0.71
C ALA A 45 -5.94 1.39 0.05
N LEU A 46 -5.79 2.04 -1.11
CA LEU A 46 -4.48 2.17 -1.78
C LEU A 46 -3.46 2.90 -0.88
N GLN A 47 -3.87 4.00 -0.26
CA GLN A 47 -3.01 4.74 0.67
C GLN A 47 -2.58 3.90 1.88
N GLN A 48 -3.49 3.08 2.43
CA GLN A 48 -3.16 2.20 3.53
C GLN A 48 -2.18 1.09 3.13
N GLY A 49 -2.39 0.47 1.96
CA GLY A 49 -1.44 -0.50 1.41
C GLY A 49 -0.05 0.09 1.21
N ILE A 50 0.05 1.30 0.65
CA ILE A 50 1.33 2.00 0.47
C ILE A 50 2.02 2.24 1.83
N LYS A 51 1.28 2.66 2.87
CA LYS A 51 1.86 2.85 4.22
C LYS A 51 2.45 1.55 4.77
N CYS A 52 1.71 0.45 4.66
CA CYS A 52 2.18 -0.86 5.13
C CYS A 52 3.44 -1.33 4.37
N ALA A 53 3.41 -1.27 3.03
CA ALA A 53 4.57 -1.60 2.19
C ALA A 53 5.80 -0.75 2.55
N SER A 54 5.60 0.55 2.72
CA SER A 54 6.67 1.50 3.02
C SER A 54 7.32 1.24 4.38
N LYS A 55 6.53 0.79 5.38
CA LYS A 55 7.06 0.37 6.68
C LYS A 55 8.02 -0.81 6.52
N VAL A 56 7.65 -1.83 5.74
CA VAL A 56 8.54 -2.95 5.41
C VAL A 56 9.80 -2.44 4.70
N VAL A 57 9.63 -1.61 3.66
CA VAL A 57 10.73 -1.08 2.84
C VAL A 57 11.74 -0.27 3.65
N PHE A 58 11.28 0.59 4.55
CA PHE A 58 12.14 1.54 5.26
C PHE A 58 12.61 1.07 6.64
N THR A 59 12.06 -0.02 7.18
CA THR A 59 12.45 -0.53 8.50
C THR A 59 12.91 -1.98 8.49
N GLY A 60 12.51 -2.77 7.48
CA GLY A 60 12.78 -4.21 7.40
C GLY A 60 11.92 -5.08 8.31
N TYR A 61 11.01 -4.48 9.08
CA TYR A 61 10.04 -5.22 9.90
C TYR A 61 8.76 -5.49 9.12
N ILE A 62 8.28 -6.73 9.19
CA ILE A 62 6.96 -7.17 8.74
C ILE A 62 6.01 -7.09 9.93
#